data_AF-A0A6C0LFP7-F1
#
_entry.id   AF-A0A6C0LFP7-F1
#
_cell.length_a   1.000
_cell.length_b   1.000
_cell.length_c   1.000
_cell.angle_alpha   90.00
_cell.angle_beta   90.00
_cell.angle_gamma   90.00
#
_symmetry.space_group_name_H-M   'P 1'
#
loop_
_entity.id
_entity.type
_entity.pdbx_description
1 polymer ?
#
loop_
_entity_poly.entity_id
_entity_poly.type
_entity_poly.pdbx_seq_one_letter_code
_entity_poly.pdbx_strand_id
1 'polypeptide(L)'
;MSDFMHMHKIMGFGCLVHYGFRFYYKFKYGSMFFNAYDISPLIHLSLSVSSLLFKVPTFRLSSKTIIWKELQFHNMIFTSRSIFIMYHSMLFKELNPVYYVTRLGIIVIHHYFADLISNKYQNYNKTTTRDIPDNIQNKMISNINKKFYATSQIVATTNLLITNNQDNAFAIMFPIQFSTFLMTLVRKGYINNNAWHLLYGLSLTLPYLINYNVITNSNTKLYISLLHIFMRLILRTNKYYNFAVVTLSYIYSSK
;
A
#
# COMPACT_ATOMS: atom_id res chain seq x y z
N MET A 1 21.92 -9.64 14.67
CA MET A 1 21.17 -9.82 15.92
C MET A 1 19.97 -10.68 15.58
N SER A 2 19.84 -11.84 16.24
CA SER A 2 18.72 -12.76 16.07
C SER A 2 17.44 -12.14 16.65
N ASP A 3 16.29 -12.55 16.12
CA ASP A 3 14.95 -12.20 16.64
C ASP A 3 14.82 -12.74 18.06
N PHE A 4 15.02 -11.90 19.08
CA PHE A 4 14.93 -12.30 20.48
C PHE A 4 13.53 -12.86 20.74
N MET A 5 13.45 -14.12 21.19
CA MET A 5 12.21 -14.86 21.47
C MET A 5 11.23 -15.01 20.29
N HIS A 6 11.69 -14.91 19.04
CA HIS A 6 10.82 -15.00 17.85
C HIS A 6 9.67 -13.97 17.83
N MET A 7 9.84 -12.84 18.52
CA MET A 7 8.79 -11.83 18.68
C MET A 7 8.30 -11.30 17.33
N HIS A 8 9.20 -10.99 16.38
CA HIS A 8 8.80 -10.51 15.07
C HIS A 8 7.96 -11.55 14.31
N LYS A 9 8.32 -12.83 14.40
CA LYS A 9 7.56 -13.92 13.79
C LYS A 9 6.17 -14.05 14.41
N ILE A 10 6.06 -13.98 15.73
CA ILE A 10 4.79 -14.05 16.47
C ILE A 10 3.90 -12.85 16.10
N MET A 11 4.45 -11.63 16.10
CA MET A 11 3.74 -10.43 15.66
C MET A 11 3.29 -10.52 14.21
N GLY A 12 4.13 -11.07 13.32
CA GLY A 12 3.81 -11.27 11.91
C GLY A 12 2.62 -12.21 11.73
N PHE A 13 2.61 -13.33 12.44
CA PHE A 13 1.48 -14.25 12.43
C PHE A 13 0.22 -13.61 13.03
N GLY A 14 0.34 -12.91 14.16
CA GLY A 14 -0.76 -12.17 14.77
C GLY A 14 -1.38 -11.13 13.84
N CYS A 15 -0.56 -10.37 13.10
CA CYS A 15 -1.04 -9.41 12.09
C CYS A 15 -1.78 -10.10 10.93
N LEU A 16 -1.31 -11.27 10.47
CA LEU A 16 -2.00 -12.05 9.42
C LEU A 16 -3.36 -12.55 9.90
N VAL A 17 -3.45 -13.09 11.12
CA VAL A 17 -4.72 -13.51 11.73
C VAL A 17 -5.66 -12.30 11.89
N HIS A 18 -5.12 -11.16 12.32
CA HIS A 18 -5.89 -9.92 12.48
C HIS A 18 -6.45 -9.43 11.14
N TYR A 19 -5.68 -9.47 10.04
CA TYR A 19 -6.22 -9.21 8.70
C TYR A 19 -7.37 -10.15 8.35
N GLY A 20 -7.19 -11.46 8.54
CA GLY A 20 -8.24 -12.46 8.28
C GLY A 20 -9.53 -12.16 9.04
N PHE A 21 -9.41 -11.86 10.33
CA PHE A 21 -10.53 -11.51 11.20
C PHE A 21 -11.25 -10.23 10.75
N ARG A 22 -10.51 -9.15 10.45
CA ARG A 22 -11.11 -7.88 9.99
C ARG A 22 -11.74 -8.00 8.61
N PHE A 23 -11.11 -8.73 7.68
CA PHE A 23 -11.71 -9.00 6.38
C PHE A 23 -12.97 -9.85 6.50
N TYR A 24 -12.99 -10.87 7.37
CA TYR A 24 -14.22 -11.63 7.66
C TYR A 24 -15.35 -10.71 8.13
N TYR A 25 -15.09 -9.78 9.06
CA TYR A 25 -16.08 -8.79 9.48
C TYR A 25 -16.53 -7.87 8.37
N LYS A 26 -15.60 -7.42 7.50
CA LYS A 26 -15.97 -6.60 6.34
C LYS A 26 -16.93 -7.33 5.40
N PHE A 27 -16.66 -8.60 5.10
CA PHE A 27 -17.50 -9.38 4.19
C PHE A 27 -18.84 -9.79 4.81
N LYS A 28 -18.85 -10.14 6.10
CA LYS A 28 -20.07 -10.58 6.78
C LYS A 28 -20.99 -9.45 7.23
N TYR A 29 -20.41 -8.37 7.75
CA TYR A 29 -21.15 -7.28 8.41
C TYR A 29 -21.01 -5.93 7.69
N GLY A 30 -20.23 -5.84 6.61
CA GLY A 30 -20.05 -4.61 5.85
C GLY A 30 -19.09 -3.59 6.48
N SER A 31 -18.54 -3.86 7.67
CA SER A 31 -17.56 -3.01 8.36
C SER A 31 -16.49 -3.84 9.06
N MET A 32 -15.28 -3.29 9.21
CA MET A 32 -14.25 -3.90 10.04
C MET A 32 -14.37 -3.53 11.53
N PHE A 33 -15.32 -2.66 11.91
CA PHE A 33 -15.55 -2.20 13.29
C PHE A 33 -14.34 -1.53 13.95
N PHE A 34 -13.63 -0.74 13.16
CA PHE A 34 -12.56 0.12 13.64
C PHE A 34 -13.13 1.36 14.35
N ASN A 35 -12.52 1.74 15.48
CA ASN A 35 -12.87 2.96 16.24
C ASN A 35 -11.61 3.76 16.62
N ALA A 36 -11.80 5.00 17.11
CA ALA A 36 -10.69 5.91 17.40
C ALA A 36 -9.71 5.43 18.49
N TYR A 37 -10.13 4.50 19.36
CA TYR A 37 -9.31 3.92 20.43
C TYR A 37 -8.67 2.59 20.03
N ASP A 38 -8.91 2.13 18.80
CA ASP A 38 -8.36 0.86 18.33
C ASP A 38 -6.85 0.98 18.12
N ILE A 39 -6.07 0.30 18.95
CA ILE A 39 -4.60 0.27 18.89
C ILE A 39 -4.07 -0.84 17.98
N SER A 40 -4.92 -1.75 17.49
CA SER A 40 -4.49 -2.86 16.64
C SER A 40 -3.70 -2.42 15.39
N PRO A 41 -3.99 -1.28 14.74
CA PRO A 41 -3.14 -0.77 13.65
C PRO A 41 -1.70 -0.47 14.05
N LEU A 42 -1.48 0.00 15.28
CA LEU A 42 -0.12 0.29 15.77
C LEU A 42 0.71 -0.99 15.92
N ILE A 43 0.07 -2.14 16.14
CA ILE A 43 0.74 -3.44 16.12
C ILE A 43 1.29 -3.73 14.72
N HIS A 44 0.54 -3.41 13.66
CA HIS A 44 1.02 -3.53 12.28
C HIS A 44 2.20 -2.59 11.99
N LEU A 45 2.19 -1.36 12.53
CA LEU A 45 3.35 -0.46 12.40
C LEU A 45 4.57 -1.00 13.13
N SER A 46 4.38 -1.49 14.37
CA SER A 46 5.45 -2.06 15.18
C SER A 46 6.07 -3.31 14.53
N LEU A 47 5.27 -4.12 13.82
CA LEU A 47 5.78 -5.20 12.98
C LEU A 47 6.69 -4.66 11.87
N SER A 48 6.26 -3.61 11.16
CA SER A 48 7.08 -3.01 10.10
C SER A 48 8.39 -2.43 10.67
N VAL A 49 8.35 -1.74 11.81
CA VAL A 49 9.54 -1.16 12.48
C VAL A 49 10.48 -2.24 13.01
N SER A 50 9.95 -3.29 13.65
CA SER A 50 10.76 -4.39 14.18
C SER A 50 11.56 -5.13 13.10
N SER A 51 11.17 -5.00 11.82
CA SER A 51 11.98 -5.53 10.72
C SER A 51 13.40 -4.93 10.64
N LEU A 52 13.63 -3.73 11.21
CA LEU A 52 14.96 -3.09 11.27
C LEU A 52 16.01 -3.91 12.02
N LEU A 53 15.57 -4.81 12.91
CA LEU A 53 16.44 -5.73 13.63
C LEU A 53 17.18 -6.69 12.68
N PHE A 54 16.60 -6.96 11.50
CA PHE A 54 17.18 -7.86 10.52
C PHE A 54 18.14 -7.13 9.57
N LYS A 55 19.32 -7.73 9.37
CA LYS A 55 20.23 -7.34 8.30
C LYS A 55 19.65 -7.82 6.96
N VAL A 56 19.42 -6.87 6.06
CA VAL A 56 18.97 -7.11 4.68
C VAL A 56 19.99 -6.50 3.72
N PRO A 57 20.10 -7.01 2.48
CA PRO A 57 20.96 -6.42 1.46
C PRO A 57 20.68 -4.93 1.27
N THR A 58 21.72 -4.13 1.08
CA THR A 58 21.59 -2.70 0.77
C THR A 58 20.95 -2.51 -0.60
N PHE A 59 21.42 -3.28 -1.59
CA PHE A 59 20.98 -3.20 -2.97
C PHE A 59 20.17 -4.41 -3.39
N ARG A 60 19.32 -4.18 -4.39
CA ARG A 60 18.45 -5.20 -4.97
C ARG A 60 19.24 -6.27 -5.72
N LEU A 61 18.90 -7.53 -5.45
CA LEU A 61 19.37 -8.67 -6.24
C LEU A 61 18.46 -8.88 -7.46
N SER A 62 19.05 -9.16 -8.62
CA SER A 62 18.34 -9.42 -9.87
C SER A 62 17.78 -10.84 -9.99
N SER A 63 18.29 -11.78 -9.20
CA SER A 63 17.98 -13.22 -9.33
C SER A 63 16.90 -13.73 -8.40
N LYS A 64 16.62 -13.03 -7.29
CA LYS A 64 15.70 -13.49 -6.25
C LYS A 64 14.83 -12.37 -5.70
N THR A 65 13.56 -12.69 -5.48
CA THR A 65 12.58 -11.81 -4.83
C THR A 65 12.77 -11.84 -3.31
N ILE A 66 13.72 -11.03 -2.84
CA ILE A 66 14.11 -10.89 -1.43
C ILE A 66 13.97 -9.43 -1.01
N ILE A 67 13.73 -9.16 0.27
CA ILE A 67 13.68 -7.80 0.82
C ILE A 67 15.08 -7.16 0.81
N TRP A 68 15.21 -5.94 0.28
CA TRP A 68 16.41 -5.08 0.38
C TRP A 68 16.09 -3.79 1.16
N LYS A 69 17.11 -2.97 1.45
CA LYS A 69 16.97 -1.81 2.34
C LYS A 69 15.94 -0.77 1.88
N GLU A 70 15.96 -0.38 0.61
CA GLU A 70 14.97 0.57 0.05
C GLU A 70 13.54 0.05 0.24
N LEU A 71 13.28 -1.22 -0.15
CA LEU A 71 11.97 -1.83 -0.01
C LEU A 71 11.55 -1.94 1.47
N GLN A 72 12.48 -2.30 2.36
CA GLN A 72 12.23 -2.35 3.81
C GLN A 72 11.71 -0.99 4.33
N PHE A 73 12.38 0.11 3.97
CA PHE A 73 11.95 1.45 4.37
C PHE A 73 10.65 1.89 3.68
N HIS A 74 10.46 1.58 2.39
CA HIS A 74 9.20 1.87 1.69
C HIS A 74 8.02 1.18 2.37
N ASN A 75 8.17 -0.08 2.78
CA ASN A 75 7.11 -0.80 3.49
C ASN A 75 6.78 -0.13 4.83
N MET A 76 7.77 0.34 5.58
CA MET A 76 7.51 1.10 6.82
C MET A 76 6.73 2.38 6.53
N ILE A 77 7.19 3.18 5.57
CA ILE A 77 6.59 4.47 5.20
C ILE A 77 5.16 4.27 4.68
N PHE A 78 4.90 3.28 3.84
CA PHE A 78 3.55 3.08 3.30
C PHE A 78 2.62 2.39 4.31
N THR A 79 3.14 1.58 5.23
CA THR A 79 2.39 1.09 6.40
C THR A 79 1.97 2.27 7.29
N SER A 80 2.90 3.15 7.64
CA SER A 80 2.60 4.33 8.48
C SER A 80 1.61 5.25 7.78
N ARG A 81 1.77 5.51 6.47
CA ARG A 81 0.83 6.31 5.68
C ARG A 81 -0.61 5.82 5.84
N SER A 82 -0.84 4.52 5.65
CA SER A 82 -2.18 3.93 5.80
C SER A 82 -2.73 4.10 7.21
N ILE A 83 -1.90 3.90 8.24
CA ILE A 83 -2.32 4.04 9.65
C ILE A 83 -2.66 5.48 10.00
N PHE A 84 -1.85 6.46 9.54
CA PHE A 84 -2.12 7.87 9.76
C PHE A 84 -3.42 8.32 9.09
N ILE A 85 -3.67 7.88 7.85
CA ILE A 85 -4.95 8.15 7.16
C ILE A 85 -6.13 7.46 7.87
N MET A 86 -5.91 6.28 8.42
CA MET A 86 -6.94 5.55 9.16
C MET A 86 -7.35 6.30 10.43
N TYR A 87 -6.39 6.68 11.28
CA TYR A 87 -6.67 7.49 12.48
C TYR A 87 -7.24 8.86 12.12
N HIS A 88 -6.72 9.51 11.07
CA HIS A 88 -7.31 10.75 10.55
C HIS A 88 -8.80 10.58 10.22
N SER A 89 -9.17 9.49 9.53
CA SER A 89 -10.57 9.20 9.21
C SER A 89 -11.44 8.90 10.43
N MET A 90 -10.86 8.31 11.49
CA MET A 90 -11.58 8.02 12.74
C MET A 90 -11.79 9.27 13.61
N LEU A 91 -10.82 10.19 13.62
CA LEU A 91 -10.81 11.38 14.48
C LEU A 91 -11.64 12.52 13.89
N PHE A 92 -11.56 12.73 12.57
CA PHE A 92 -12.31 13.78 11.90
C PHE A 92 -13.65 13.27 11.39
N LYS A 93 -14.73 13.69 12.04
CA LYS A 93 -16.10 13.32 11.66
C LYS A 93 -16.68 14.19 10.54
N GLU A 94 -16.23 15.44 10.44
CA GLU A 94 -16.74 16.41 9.46
C GLU A 94 -15.97 16.36 8.14
N LEU A 95 -16.71 16.27 7.04
CA LEU A 95 -16.16 16.20 5.67
C LEU A 95 -16.07 17.58 5.03
N ASN A 96 -15.30 18.48 5.64
CA ASN A 96 -15.05 19.82 5.10
C ASN A 96 -13.78 19.84 4.21
N PRO A 97 -13.48 20.94 3.49
CA PRO A 97 -12.26 21.03 2.68
C PRO A 97 -10.96 20.80 3.48
N VAL A 98 -10.92 21.21 4.76
CA VAL A 98 -9.75 21.03 5.64
C VAL A 98 -9.46 19.55 5.87
N TYR A 99 -10.49 18.70 5.97
CA TYR A 99 -10.35 17.25 6.05
C TYR A 99 -9.53 16.67 4.88
N TYR A 100 -9.86 17.05 3.64
CA TYR A 100 -9.17 16.52 2.46
C TYR A 100 -7.76 17.13 2.29
N VAL A 101 -7.58 18.40 2.63
CA VAL A 101 -6.26 19.07 2.59
C VAL A 101 -5.28 18.46 3.59
N THR A 102 -5.75 18.11 4.80
CA THR A 102 -4.90 17.44 5.80
C THR A 102 -4.52 16.02 5.38
N ARG A 103 -5.43 15.26 4.73
CA ARG A 103 -5.09 13.94 4.11
C ARG A 103 -4.05 14.07 3.01
N LEU A 104 -4.19 15.09 2.16
CA LEU A 104 -3.20 15.41 1.12
C LEU A 104 -1.83 15.64 1.76
N GLY A 105 -1.76 16.44 2.83
CA GLY A 105 -0.52 16.67 3.59
C GLY A 105 0.13 15.37 4.09
N ILE A 106 -0.65 14.49 4.73
CA ILE A 106 -0.17 13.17 5.20
C ILE A 106 0.42 12.35 4.04
N ILE A 107 -0.29 12.28 2.91
CA ILE A 107 0.13 11.51 1.74
C ILE A 107 1.38 12.09 1.08
N VAL A 108 1.47 13.41 0.96
CA VAL A 108 2.64 14.11 0.39
C VAL A 108 3.87 13.87 1.24
N ILE A 109 3.78 14.03 2.57
CA ILE A 109 4.91 13.82 3.49
C ILE A 109 5.45 12.40 3.38
N HIS A 110 4.57 11.39 3.39
CA HIS A 110 5.01 9.99 3.27
C HIS A 110 5.64 9.69 1.90
N HIS A 111 5.09 10.21 0.81
CA HIS A 111 5.70 10.02 -0.51
C HIS A 111 7.01 10.78 -0.69
N TYR A 112 7.17 11.92 -0.02
CA TYR A 112 8.41 12.67 0.01
C TYR A 112 9.51 11.87 0.73
N PHE A 113 9.22 11.29 1.89
CA PHE A 113 10.15 10.37 2.54
C PHE A 113 10.47 9.15 1.68
N ALA A 114 9.48 8.58 0.99
CA ALA A 114 9.73 7.46 0.06
C ALA A 114 10.67 7.85 -1.10
N ASP A 115 10.59 9.09 -1.59
CA ASP A 115 11.50 9.60 -2.61
C ASP A 115 12.90 9.83 -2.07
N LEU A 116 13.05 10.38 -0.86
CA LEU A 116 14.37 10.54 -0.21
C LEU A 116 15.07 9.18 -0.04
N ILE A 117 14.31 8.15 0.38
CA ILE A 117 14.82 6.78 0.46
C ILE A 117 15.18 6.26 -0.93
N SER A 118 14.32 6.45 -1.93
CA SER A 118 14.59 6.03 -3.31
C SER A 118 15.87 6.65 -3.84
N ASN A 119 16.08 7.97 -3.64
CA ASN A 119 17.27 8.69 -4.07
C ASN A 119 18.54 8.18 -3.37
N LYS A 120 18.44 7.81 -2.09
CA LYS A 120 19.58 7.28 -1.31
C LYS A 120 20.02 5.88 -1.74
N TYR A 121 19.07 5.01 -2.11
CA TYR A 121 19.33 3.61 -2.42
C TYR A 121 19.21 3.28 -3.92
N GLN A 122 19.05 4.31 -4.76
CA GLN A 122 18.73 4.14 -6.17
C GLN A 122 19.82 3.37 -6.91
N ASN A 123 19.41 2.34 -7.65
CA ASN A 123 20.08 1.94 -8.87
C ASN A 123 19.34 2.64 -10.01
N TYR A 124 20.00 3.57 -10.71
CA TYR A 124 19.44 4.60 -11.61
C TYR A 124 18.38 4.17 -12.65
N ASN A 125 18.11 2.88 -12.85
CA ASN A 125 17.22 2.36 -13.89
C ASN A 125 16.10 1.42 -13.40
N LYS A 126 15.84 1.29 -12.09
CA LYS A 126 14.83 0.34 -11.56
C LYS A 126 13.89 0.97 -10.53
N THR A 127 12.62 0.57 -10.62
CA THR A 127 11.55 0.90 -9.68
C THR A 127 11.34 -0.23 -8.67
N THR A 128 11.07 0.13 -7.41
CA THR A 128 11.15 -0.77 -6.25
C THR A 128 10.27 -2.01 -6.41
N THR A 129 8.99 -1.85 -6.75
CA THR A 129 8.02 -2.97 -6.86
C THR A 129 7.77 -3.44 -8.29
N ARG A 130 7.91 -2.57 -9.28
CA ARG A 130 7.62 -2.89 -10.69
C ARG A 130 8.74 -3.68 -11.37
N ASP A 131 9.97 -3.64 -10.86
CA ASP A 131 11.10 -4.38 -11.45
C ASP A 131 11.56 -5.57 -10.59
N ILE A 132 10.62 -6.20 -9.86
CA ILE A 132 10.89 -7.44 -9.10
C ILE A 132 11.23 -8.57 -10.07
N PRO A 133 12.27 -9.39 -9.78
CA PRO A 133 12.65 -10.49 -10.65
C PRO A 133 11.49 -11.45 -10.89
N ASP A 134 11.05 -11.54 -12.15
CA ASP A 134 10.14 -12.56 -12.63
C ASP A 134 10.90 -13.61 -13.44
N ASN A 135 10.52 -14.88 -13.31
CA ASN A 135 11.02 -15.94 -14.19
C ASN A 135 10.11 -16.08 -15.44
N ILE A 136 9.36 -15.02 -15.75
CA ILE A 136 8.38 -15.03 -16.84
C ILE A 136 9.11 -14.71 -18.14
N GLN A 137 9.33 -15.74 -18.96
CA GLN A 137 9.96 -15.57 -20.29
C GLN A 137 9.13 -14.66 -21.21
N ASN A 138 7.80 -14.63 -21.03
CA ASN A 138 6.91 -13.82 -21.83
C ASN A 138 6.91 -12.34 -21.39
N LYS A 139 7.62 -11.50 -22.13
CA LYS A 139 7.70 -10.04 -21.92
C LYS A 139 6.33 -9.35 -21.88
N MET A 140 5.32 -9.86 -22.59
CA MET A 140 3.97 -9.30 -22.59
C MET A 140 3.31 -9.44 -21.21
N ILE A 141 3.39 -10.63 -20.61
CA ILE A 141 2.84 -10.92 -19.28
C ILE A 141 3.56 -10.07 -18.22
N SER A 142 4.89 -9.95 -18.31
CA SER A 142 5.66 -9.08 -17.43
C SER A 142 5.19 -7.62 -17.52
N ASN A 143 4.99 -7.09 -18.73
CA ASN A 143 4.49 -5.74 -18.95
C ASN A 143 3.07 -5.52 -18.40
N ILE A 144 2.18 -6.51 -18.53
CA ILE A 144 0.84 -6.47 -17.96
C ILE A 144 0.90 -6.39 -16.44
N ASN A 145 1.69 -7.24 -15.79
CA ASN A 145 1.88 -7.23 -14.33
C ASN A 145 2.42 -5.87 -13.85
N LYS A 146 3.40 -5.32 -14.56
CA LYS A 146 3.97 -3.99 -14.27
C LYS A 146 2.92 -2.88 -14.33
N LYS A 147 2.07 -2.88 -15.35
CA LYS A 147 0.96 -1.92 -15.49
C LYS A 147 -0.09 -2.12 -14.40
N PHE A 148 -0.43 -3.38 -14.08
CA PHE A 148 -1.37 -3.70 -13.01
C PHE A 148 -0.89 -3.19 -11.65
N TYR A 149 0.39 -3.39 -11.31
CA TYR A 149 0.97 -2.90 -10.06
C TYR A 149 0.97 -1.37 -9.98
N ALA A 150 1.36 -0.69 -11.08
CA ALA A 150 1.35 0.77 -11.13
C ALA A 150 -0.08 1.33 -10.99
N THR A 151 -1.04 0.72 -11.67
CA THR A 151 -2.46 1.10 -11.58
C THR A 151 -3.00 0.88 -10.16
N SER A 152 -2.66 -0.24 -9.53
CA SER A 152 -3.03 -0.55 -8.15
C SER A 152 -2.50 0.47 -7.14
N GLN A 153 -1.26 0.92 -7.31
CA GLN A 153 -0.68 1.95 -6.46
C GLN A 153 -1.37 3.31 -6.63
N ILE A 154 -1.72 3.67 -7.87
CA ILE A 154 -2.44 4.93 -8.16
C ILE A 154 -3.83 4.88 -7.56
N VAL A 155 -4.60 3.82 -7.82
CA VAL A 155 -5.97 3.68 -7.28
C VAL A 155 -5.96 3.65 -5.75
N ALA A 156 -5.04 2.90 -5.14
CA ALA A 156 -4.89 2.90 -3.68
C ALA A 156 -4.62 4.32 -3.15
N THR A 157 -3.74 5.08 -3.80
CA THR A 157 -3.44 6.45 -3.35
C THR A 157 -4.62 7.40 -3.56
N THR A 158 -5.34 7.29 -4.67
CA THR A 158 -6.59 8.04 -4.91
C THR A 158 -7.61 7.75 -3.82
N ASN A 159 -7.82 6.46 -3.52
CA ASN A 159 -8.73 6.00 -2.48
C ASN A 159 -8.37 6.57 -1.10
N LEU A 160 -7.08 6.60 -0.76
CA LEU A 160 -6.61 7.25 0.46
C LEU A 160 -6.78 8.79 0.44
N LEU A 161 -6.87 9.44 -0.71
CA LEU A 161 -7.15 10.89 -0.77
C LEU A 161 -8.64 11.19 -0.59
N ILE A 162 -9.51 10.51 -1.32
CA ILE A 162 -10.91 10.96 -1.51
C ILE A 162 -11.95 10.12 -0.77
N THR A 163 -11.59 8.96 -0.22
CA THR A 163 -12.55 8.07 0.46
C THR A 163 -12.44 8.20 1.97
N ASN A 164 -13.51 8.70 2.62
CA ASN A 164 -13.65 8.66 4.07
C ASN A 164 -14.07 7.26 4.54
N ASN A 165 -13.12 6.33 4.59
CA ASN A 165 -13.36 5.01 5.18
C ASN A 165 -12.06 4.44 5.75
N GLN A 166 -12.03 4.22 7.06
CA GLN A 166 -10.92 3.60 7.77
C GLN A 166 -10.63 2.16 7.28
N ASP A 167 -11.67 1.39 6.93
CA ASP A 167 -11.54 0.03 6.43
C ASP A 167 -10.70 -0.01 5.14
N ASN A 168 -10.83 1.02 4.31
CA ASN A 168 -10.11 1.15 3.06
C ASN A 168 -8.60 1.35 3.30
N ALA A 169 -8.25 2.22 4.26
CA ALA A 169 -6.86 2.44 4.62
C ALA A 169 -6.20 1.16 5.16
N PHE A 170 -6.93 0.40 5.98
CA PHE A 170 -6.49 -0.91 6.47
C PHE A 170 -6.34 -1.93 5.34
N ALA A 171 -7.32 -2.02 4.43
CA ALA A 171 -7.26 -2.92 3.29
C ALA A 171 -6.05 -2.63 2.37
N ILE A 172 -5.75 -1.36 2.11
CA ILE A 172 -4.58 -0.95 1.30
C ILE A 172 -3.25 -1.30 1.98
N MET A 173 -3.22 -1.39 3.30
CA MET A 173 -2.03 -1.81 4.06
C MET A 173 -1.71 -3.30 3.86
N PHE A 174 -2.72 -4.13 3.61
CA PHE A 174 -2.57 -5.59 3.50
C PHE A 174 -1.59 -6.01 2.40
N PRO A 175 -1.73 -5.60 1.12
CA PRO A 175 -0.77 -5.99 0.08
C PRO A 175 0.68 -5.63 0.40
N ILE A 176 0.91 -4.52 1.12
CA ILE A 176 2.25 -4.06 1.49
C ILE A 176 2.89 -5.09 2.43
N GLN A 177 2.21 -5.42 3.53
CA GLN A 177 2.73 -6.37 4.53
C GLN A 177 2.67 -7.83 4.05
N PHE A 178 1.68 -8.17 3.23
CA PHE A 178 1.61 -9.50 2.63
C PHE A 178 2.76 -9.71 1.64
N SER A 179 3.14 -8.70 0.85
CA SER A 179 4.27 -8.79 -0.07
C SER A 179 5.59 -9.12 0.65
N THR A 180 5.85 -8.50 1.82
CA THR A 180 7.05 -8.77 2.61
C THR A 180 7.03 -10.15 3.20
N PHE A 181 5.89 -10.59 3.73
CA PHE A 181 5.70 -11.96 4.19
C PHE A 181 6.01 -12.95 3.06
N LEU A 182 5.44 -12.77 1.87
CA LEU A 182 5.73 -13.63 0.72
C LEU A 182 7.22 -13.62 0.33
N MET A 183 7.91 -12.47 0.41
CA MET A 183 9.37 -12.43 0.17
C MET A 183 10.15 -13.24 1.20
N THR A 184 9.68 -13.32 2.45
CA THR A 184 10.31 -14.23 3.44
C THR A 184 10.09 -15.69 3.09
N LEU A 185 8.93 -16.07 2.53
CA LEU A 185 8.67 -17.43 2.05
C LEU A 185 9.55 -17.78 0.85
N VAL A 186 9.72 -16.86 -0.12
CA VAL A 186 10.65 -17.02 -1.25
C VAL A 186 12.07 -17.23 -0.74
N ARG A 187 12.53 -16.40 0.21
CA ARG A 187 13.87 -16.53 0.80
C ARG A 187 14.08 -17.87 1.48
N LYS A 188 13.05 -18.41 2.14
CA LYS A 188 13.09 -19.73 2.80
C LYS A 188 12.90 -20.91 1.83
N GLY A 189 12.61 -20.64 0.56
CA GLY A 189 12.40 -21.68 -0.45
C GLY A 189 11.03 -22.37 -0.38
N TYR A 190 10.06 -21.84 0.38
CA TYR A 190 8.71 -22.41 0.45
C TYR A 190 7.87 -22.10 -0.79
N ILE A 191 8.14 -20.98 -1.47
CA ILE A 191 7.47 -20.59 -2.72
C ILE A 191 8.51 -20.05 -3.71
N ASN A 192 8.20 -20.09 -5.01
CA ASN A 192 9.03 -19.52 -6.07
C ASN A 192 8.63 -18.07 -6.41
N ASN A 193 9.42 -17.40 -7.27
CA ASN A 193 9.15 -16.01 -7.69
C ASN A 193 7.78 -15.86 -8.38
N ASN A 194 7.34 -16.85 -9.16
CA ASN A 194 6.07 -16.79 -9.88
C ASN A 194 4.87 -16.86 -8.93
N ALA A 195 4.93 -17.75 -7.93
CA ALA A 195 3.95 -17.84 -6.86
C ALA A 195 3.88 -16.54 -6.06
N TRP A 196 5.02 -15.87 -5.84
CA TRP A 196 5.06 -14.53 -5.24
C TRP A 196 4.26 -13.53 -6.09
N HIS A 197 4.47 -13.47 -7.40
CA HIS A 197 3.74 -12.55 -8.29
C HIS A 197 2.24 -12.82 -8.31
N LEU A 198 1.84 -14.10 -8.32
CA LEU A 198 0.44 -14.52 -8.29
C LEU A 198 -0.22 -14.11 -6.97
N LEU A 199 0.35 -14.51 -5.83
CA LEU A 199 -0.23 -14.23 -4.51
C LEU A 199 -0.23 -12.73 -4.18
N TYR A 200 0.81 -12.01 -4.57
CA TYR A 200 0.85 -10.55 -4.44
C TYR A 200 -0.19 -9.88 -5.36
N GLY A 201 -0.31 -10.34 -6.61
CA GLY A 201 -1.34 -9.87 -7.55
C GLY A 201 -2.75 -10.05 -6.99
N LEU A 202 -3.05 -11.23 -6.43
CA LEU A 202 -4.32 -11.50 -5.75
C LEU A 202 -4.51 -10.61 -4.51
N SER A 203 -3.47 -10.34 -3.74
CA SER A 203 -3.61 -9.43 -2.60
C SER A 203 -3.98 -8.02 -3.02
N LEU A 204 -3.47 -7.55 -4.16
CA LEU A 204 -3.77 -6.22 -4.70
C LEU A 204 -5.22 -6.07 -5.16
N THR A 205 -5.92 -7.15 -5.52
CA THR A 205 -7.35 -7.08 -5.91
C THR A 205 -8.26 -6.90 -4.69
N LEU A 206 -7.83 -7.32 -3.50
CA LEU A 206 -8.64 -7.28 -2.29
C LEU A 206 -9.10 -5.85 -1.90
N PRO A 207 -8.23 -4.81 -1.90
CA PRO A 207 -8.68 -3.43 -1.74
C PRO A 207 -9.74 -3.00 -2.76
N TYR A 208 -9.68 -3.48 -4.01
CA TYR A 208 -10.69 -3.13 -5.02
C TYR A 208 -12.05 -3.73 -4.66
N LEU A 209 -12.09 -5.00 -4.24
CA LEU A 209 -13.33 -5.67 -3.85
C LEU A 209 -13.97 -4.98 -2.65
N ILE A 210 -13.17 -4.63 -1.64
CA ILE A 210 -13.66 -3.94 -0.44
C ILE A 210 -14.21 -2.54 -0.76
N ASN A 211 -13.65 -1.87 -1.77
CA ASN A 211 -14.07 -0.54 -2.17
C ASN A 211 -15.06 -0.51 -3.33
N TYR A 212 -15.45 -1.66 -3.89
CA TYR A 212 -16.30 -1.70 -5.08
C TYR A 212 -17.57 -0.86 -4.89
N ASN A 213 -18.32 -1.15 -3.82
CA ASN A 213 -19.55 -0.43 -3.47
C ASN A 213 -19.32 1.07 -3.18
N VAL A 214 -18.14 1.45 -2.67
CA VAL A 214 -17.82 2.85 -2.32
C VAL A 214 -17.45 3.66 -3.56
N ILE A 215 -16.85 3.03 -4.55
CA ILE A 215 -16.45 3.64 -5.82
C ILE A 215 -17.66 3.72 -6.77
N THR A 216 -18.45 2.65 -6.87
CA THR A 216 -19.61 2.59 -7.79
C THR A 216 -20.76 3.49 -7.37
N ASN A 217 -20.92 3.74 -6.06
CA ASN A 217 -21.99 4.62 -5.56
C ASN A 217 -21.77 6.11 -5.87
N SER A 218 -20.60 6.49 -6.38
CA SER A 218 -20.34 7.89 -6.78
C SER A 218 -19.52 7.94 -8.07
N ASN A 219 -20.19 8.20 -9.19
CA ASN A 219 -19.57 8.37 -10.51
C ASN A 219 -18.36 9.31 -10.47
N THR A 220 -18.42 10.36 -9.64
CA THR A 220 -17.33 11.32 -9.40
C THR A 220 -16.02 10.67 -8.95
N LYS A 221 -16.05 9.74 -7.99
CA LYS A 221 -14.83 9.07 -7.50
C LYS A 221 -14.22 8.17 -8.57
N LEU A 222 -15.06 7.51 -9.37
CA LEU A 222 -14.63 6.68 -10.49
C LEU A 222 -13.94 7.54 -11.56
N TYR A 223 -14.57 8.64 -11.99
CA TYR A 223 -13.98 9.55 -12.98
C TYR A 223 -12.67 10.18 -12.49
N ILE A 224 -12.60 10.63 -11.25
CA ILE A 224 -11.36 11.18 -10.66
C ILE A 224 -10.25 10.12 -10.61
N SER A 225 -10.60 8.87 -10.28
CA SER A 225 -9.63 7.76 -10.28
C SER A 225 -9.09 7.46 -11.69
N LEU A 226 -9.98 7.43 -12.69
CA LEU A 226 -9.59 7.25 -14.10
C LEU A 226 -8.73 8.41 -14.60
N LEU A 227 -9.08 9.65 -14.25
CA LEU A 227 -8.29 10.84 -14.57
C LEU A 227 -6.90 10.78 -13.94
N HIS A 228 -6.79 10.36 -12.68
CA HIS A 228 -5.49 10.22 -12.02
C HIS A 228 -4.61 9.16 -12.72
N ILE A 229 -5.20 8.02 -13.12
CA ILE A 229 -4.50 6.99 -13.90
C ILE A 229 -4.03 7.57 -15.24
N PHE A 230 -4.90 8.26 -15.96
CA PHE A 230 -4.59 8.89 -17.24
C PHE A 230 -3.43 9.90 -17.11
N MET A 231 -3.54 10.84 -16.18
CA MET A 231 -2.49 11.85 -15.94
C MET A 231 -1.15 11.19 -15.58
N ARG A 232 -1.16 10.17 -14.72
CA ARG A 232 0.08 9.57 -14.24
C ARG A 232 0.74 8.62 -15.23
N LEU A 233 -0.03 7.78 -15.92
CA LEU A 233 0.52 6.74 -16.80
C LEU A 233 0.70 7.20 -18.24
N ILE A 234 -0.18 8.08 -18.75
CA ILE A 234 -0.15 8.55 -20.15
C ILE A 234 0.56 9.89 -20.24
N LEU A 235 0.11 10.91 -19.49
CA LEU A 235 0.71 12.25 -19.53
C LEU A 235 2.02 12.36 -18.73
N ARG A 236 2.34 11.37 -17.88
CA ARG A 236 3.56 11.31 -17.05
C ARG A 236 3.77 12.54 -16.16
N THR A 237 2.68 13.17 -15.73
CA THR A 237 2.74 14.35 -14.87
C THR A 237 3.35 14.03 -13.49
N ASN A 238 3.83 15.07 -12.82
CA ASN A 238 4.37 14.97 -11.48
C ASN A 238 3.31 14.41 -10.50
N LYS A 239 3.69 13.42 -9.67
CA LYS A 239 2.75 12.76 -8.74
C LYS A 239 2.16 13.72 -7.70
N TYR A 240 2.95 14.69 -7.22
CA TYR A 240 2.51 15.66 -6.21
C TYR A 240 1.46 16.62 -6.79
N TYR A 241 1.68 17.05 -8.04
CA TYR A 241 0.68 17.80 -8.79
C TYR A 241 -0.61 17.00 -8.96
N ASN A 242 -0.51 15.72 -9.33
CA ASN A 242 -1.69 14.87 -9.47
C ASN A 242 -2.45 14.69 -8.15
N PHE A 243 -1.77 14.55 -7.02
CA PHE A 243 -2.42 14.45 -5.71
C PHE A 243 -3.21 15.73 -5.38
N ALA A 244 -2.64 16.90 -5.67
CA ALA A 244 -3.32 18.18 -5.48
C ALA A 244 -4.55 18.31 -6.39
N VAL A 245 -4.40 18.03 -7.69
CA VAL A 245 -5.51 18.07 -8.65
C VAL A 245 -6.64 17.13 -8.24
N VAL A 246 -6.33 15.87 -7.94
CA VAL A 246 -7.32 14.87 -7.48
C VAL A 246 -8.09 15.37 -6.25
N THR A 247 -7.37 15.93 -5.28
CA THR A 247 -7.96 16.42 -4.03
C THR A 247 -8.87 17.62 -4.29
N LEU A 248 -8.39 18.62 -5.05
CA LEU A 248 -9.14 19.83 -5.37
C LEU A 248 -10.36 19.53 -6.24
N SER A 249 -10.23 18.67 -7.25
CA SER A 249 -11.35 18.22 -8.08
C SER A 249 -12.43 17.52 -7.24
N TYR A 250 -12.05 16.73 -6.24
CA TYR A 250 -13.01 16.08 -5.35
C TYR A 250 -13.69 17.09 -4.40
N ILE A 251 -12.93 18.03 -3.82
CA ILE A 251 -13.51 19.10 -2.97
C ILE A 251 -14.50 19.95 -3.77
N TYR A 252 -14.17 20.30 -5.01
CA TYR A 252 -15.04 21.13 -5.85
C TYR A 252 -16.33 20.38 -6.24
N SER A 253 -16.25 19.09 -6.52
CA SER A 253 -17.40 18.26 -6.93
C SER A 253 -18.26 17.73 -5.77
N SER A 254 -17.84 17.95 -4.52
CA SER A 254 -18.59 17.59 -3.31
C SER A 254 -19.33 18.77 -2.67
N LYS A 255 -19.22 19.96 -3.27
CA LYS A 255 -20.12 21.09 -3.01
C LYS A 255 -21.41 20.90 -3.79
#